data_AF-A0A096X804-F1
#
_entry.id   AF-A0A096X804-F1
#
_cell.length_a   1.000
_cell.length_b   1.000
_cell.length_c   1.000
_cell.angle_alpha   90.00
_cell.angle_beta   90.00
_cell.angle_gamma   90.00
#
_symmetry.space_group_name_H-M   'P 1'
#
loop_
_entity.id
_entity.type
_entity.pdbx_description
1 polymer ?
#
loop_
_entity_poly.entity_id
_entity_poly.type
_entity_poly.pdbx_seq_one_letter_code
_entity_poly.pdbx_strand_id
1 'polypeptide(L)' 'VFYDASRKLILKGVDGVVFVADSQRQRMEANVESIRNLEENLQDHGFELATMPYVLQYNKRDLP' A
#
# COMPACT_ATOMS: atom_id res chain seq x y z
N VAL A 1 9.31 8.61 -9.65
CA VAL A 1 8.69 9.38 -10.77
C VAL A 1 8.15 8.47 -11.88
N PHE A 2 8.70 7.28 -12.14
CA PHE A 2 8.03 6.25 -12.95
C PHE A 2 7.37 5.24 -12.01
N TYR A 3 6.04 5.25 -11.86
CA TYR A 3 5.16 4.11 -11.46
C TYR A 3 3.69 4.53 -11.18
N ASP A 4 3.36 5.82 -11.11
CA ASP A 4 2.00 6.27 -10.73
C ASP A 4 0.90 5.84 -11.72
N ALA A 5 1.16 5.90 -13.02
CA ALA A 5 0.19 5.49 -14.03
C ALA A 5 -0.16 3.99 -13.95
N SER A 6 0.82 3.15 -13.61
CA SER A 6 0.62 1.72 -13.43
C SER A 6 -0.17 1.42 -12.15
N ARG A 7 0.10 2.15 -11.06
CA ARG A 7 -0.59 1.96 -9.76
C ARG A 7 -2.06 2.35 -9.83
N LYS A 8 -2.40 3.44 -10.53
CA LYS A 8 -3.80 3.85 -10.71
C LYS A 8 -4.62 2.84 -11.49
N LEU A 9 -4.03 2.15 -12.47
CA LEU A 9 -4.76 1.17 -13.27
C LEU A 9 -5.12 -0.12 -12.49
N ILE A 10 -4.29 -0.49 -11.50
CA ILE A 10 -4.41 -1.77 -10.78
C ILE A 10 -5.53 -1.74 -9.74
N LEU A 11 -5.91 -0.56 -9.24
CA LEU A 11 -6.91 -0.43 -8.17
C LEU A 11 -8.36 -0.37 -8.66
N LYS A 12 -8.56 -0.35 -9.98
CA LYS A 12 -9.90 -0.39 -10.56
C LYS A 12 -10.53 -1.78 -10.36
N GLY A 13 -11.58 -1.85 -9.54
CA GLY A 13 -12.30 -3.09 -9.26
C GLY A 13 -11.60 -3.99 -8.22
N VAL A 14 -10.80 -3.40 -7.33
CA VAL A 14 -10.14 -4.14 -6.26
C VAL A 14 -11.15 -4.53 -5.16
N ASP A 15 -11.18 -5.81 -4.79
CA ASP A 15 -12.04 -6.33 -3.71
C ASP A 15 -11.33 -6.36 -2.35
N GLY A 16 -9.99 -6.27 -2.34
CA GLY A 16 -9.17 -6.29 -1.13
C GLY A 16 -7.70 -6.03 -1.39
N VAL A 17 -6.97 -5.62 -0.35
CA VAL A 17 -5.56 -5.22 -0.45
C VAL A 17 -4.70 -5.92 0.59
N VAL A 18 -3.53 -6.38 0.17
CA VAL A 18 -2.44 -6.78 1.08
C VAL A 18 -1.32 -5.76 0.98
N PHE A 19 -1.04 -5.04 2.06
CA PHE A 19 0.09 -4.13 2.13
C PHE A 19 1.30 -4.84 2.72
N VAL A 20 2.37 -4.95 1.93
CA VAL A 20 3.61 -5.63 2.31
C VAL A 20 4.63 -4.60 2.78
N ALA A 21 4.78 -4.46 4.10
CA ALA A 21 5.73 -3.56 4.73
C ALA A 21 7.11 -4.21 4.84
N ASP A 22 8.17 -3.45 4.53
CA ASP A 22 9.56 -3.88 4.77
C ASP A 22 9.92 -3.64 6.25
N SER A 23 10.35 -4.68 6.96
CA SER A 23 10.62 -4.61 8.41
C SER A 23 11.91 -3.86 8.78
N GLN A 24 12.74 -3.48 7.82
CA GLN A 24 13.96 -2.71 8.10
C GLN A 24 13.63 -1.33 8.65
N ARG A 25 14.32 -0.91 9.72
CA ARG A 25 14.11 0.42 10.34
C ARG A 25 14.26 1.56 9.33
N GLN A 26 15.24 1.46 8.42
CA GLN A 26 15.50 2.46 7.38
C GLN A 26 14.37 2.57 6.34
N ARG A 27 13.45 1.59 6.30
CA ARG A 27 12.32 1.56 5.37
C ARG A 27 11.01 2.05 6.00
N MET A 28 11.01 2.43 7.28
CA MET A 28 9.79 2.87 7.96
C MET A 28 9.15 4.08 7.29
N GLU A 29 9.93 5.11 6.97
CA GLU A 29 9.41 6.32 6.28
C GLU A 29 8.81 5.95 4.91
N ALA A 30 9.49 5.09 4.16
CA ALA A 30 9.00 4.61 2.86
C ALA A 30 7.72 3.78 2.98
N ASN A 31 7.56 2.98 4.05
CA ASN A 31 6.30 2.26 4.32
C ASN A 31 5.16 3.24 4.60
N VAL A 32 5.41 4.30 5.39
CA VAL A 32 4.41 5.33 5.71
C VAL A 32 4.02 6.12 4.47
N GLU A 33 4.98 6.51 3.64
CA GLU A 33 4.70 7.20 2.37
C GLU A 33 3.89 6.29 1.43
N SER A 34 4.27 5.00 1.33
CA SER A 34 3.59 4.07 0.44
C SER A 34 2.16 3.74 0.89
N ILE A 35 1.85 3.70 2.19
CA ILE A 35 0.48 3.45 2.64
C ILE A 35 -0.41 4.68 2.46
N ARG A 36 0.11 5.89 2.67
CA ARG A 36 -0.62 7.14 2.36
C ARG A 36 -0.94 7.24 0.87
N ASN A 37 0.02 6.91 0.02
CA ASN A 37 -0.20 6.88 -1.42
C ASN A 37 -1.23 5.82 -1.83
N LEU A 38 -1.28 4.66 -1.14
CA LEU A 38 -2.34 3.67 -1.36
C LEU A 38 -3.71 4.25 -0.98
N GLU A 39 -3.83 4.92 0.16
CA GLU A 39 -5.08 5.56 0.60
C GLU A 39 -5.56 6.61 -0.42
N GLU A 40 -4.67 7.51 -0.86
CA GLU A 40 -4.98 8.52 -1.88
C GLU A 40 -5.47 7.88 -3.19
N ASN A 41 -4.78 6.84 -3.67
CA ASN A 41 -5.17 6.17 -4.91
C ASN A 41 -6.49 5.40 -4.79
N LEU A 42 -6.81 4.85 -3.61
CA LEU A 42 -8.11 4.21 -3.37
C LEU A 42 -9.23 5.25 -3.35
N GLN A 43 -9.01 6.40 -2.70
CA GLN A 43 -9.96 7.51 -2.66
C GLN A 43 -10.26 8.06 -4.05
N ASP A 44 -9.24 8.19 -4.91
CA ASP A 44 -9.38 8.56 -6.33
C ASP A 44 -10.35 7.63 -7.10
N HIS A 45 -10.53 6.38 -6.64
CA HIS A 45 -11.41 5.37 -7.23
C HIS A 45 -12.72 5.16 -6.45
N GLY A 46 -13.00 5.98 -5.44
CA GLY A 46 -14.21 5.90 -4.61
C GLY A 46 -14.17 4.80 -3.55
N PHE A 47 -12.98 4.31 -3.20
CA PHE A 47 -12.78 3.32 -2.15
C PHE A 47 -12.12 3.94 -0.92
N GLU A 48 -12.39 3.34 0.25
CA GLU A 48 -11.71 3.69 1.49
C GLU A 48 -10.99 2.47 2.05
N LEU A 49 -9.69 2.61 2.36
CA LEU A 49 -8.89 1.52 2.92
C LEU A 49 -9.48 0.99 4.24
N ALA A 50 -10.14 1.86 5.02
CA ALA A 50 -10.73 1.53 6.32
C ALA A 50 -11.98 0.62 6.22
N THR A 51 -12.64 0.57 5.07
CA THR A 51 -13.88 -0.21 4.88
C THR A 51 -13.68 -1.43 3.99
N MET A 52 -12.58 -1.48 3.24
CA MET A 52 -12.21 -2.60 2.36
C MET A 52 -11.51 -3.72 3.13
N PRO A 53 -11.65 -4.99 2.70
CA PRO A 53 -10.79 -6.08 3.16
C PRO A 53 -9.30 -5.73 3.01
N TYR A 54 -8.59 -5.65 4.14
CA TYR A 54 -7.20 -5.21 4.20
C TYR A 54 -6.37 -6.11 5.11
N VAL A 55 -5.15 -6.45 4.66
CA VAL A 55 -4.14 -7.18 5.46
C VAL A 55 -2.82 -6.42 5.44
N LEU A 56 -2.20 -6.28 6.62
CA LEU A 56 -0.82 -5.82 6.76
C LEU A 56 0.13 -7.01 6.92
N GLN A 57 1.09 -7.15 6.02
CA GLN A 57 2.16 -8.12 6.11
C GLN A 57 3.49 -7.43 6.44
N TYR A 58 4.08 -7.78 7.58
CA TYR A 58 5.47 -7.41 7.86
C TYR A 58 6.42 -8.42 7.20
N ASN A 59 7.04 -8.01 6.10
CA ASN A 59 8.01 -8.83 5.37
C ASN A 59 9.44 -8.59 5.87
N LYS A 60 10.34 -9.52 5.55
CA LYS A 60 11.77 -9.48 5.93
C LYS A 60 12.03 -9.51 7.44
N ARG A 61 11.27 -10.33 8.16
CA ARG A 61 11.41 -10.52 9.62
C ARG A 61 12.69 -11.23 10.04
N ASP A 62 13.38 -11.83 9.07
CA ASP A 62 14.68 -12.47 9.20
C ASP A 62 15.85 -11.49 9.38
N LEU A 63 15.63 -10.21 9.05
CA LEU A 63 16.66 -9.19 9.17
C LEU A 63 16.93 -8.80 10.64
N PRO A 64 18.20 -8.53 10.99
CA PRO A 64 18.63 -8.23 12.35
C PRO A 64 18.08 -6.91 12.91
#